data_AF-A0A2N6A9P3-F1
#
_entry.id   AF-A0A2N6A9P3-F1
#
_cell.length_a   1.000
_cell.length_b   1.000
_cell.length_c   1.000
_cell.angle_alpha   90.00
_cell.angle_beta   90.00
_cell.angle_gamma   90.00
#
_symmetry.space_group_name_H-M   'P 1'
#
loop_
_entity.id
_entity.type
_entity.pdbx_description
1 polymer ?
#
loop_
_entity_poly.entity_id
_entity_poly.type
_entity_poly.pdbx_seq_one_letter_code
_entity_poly.pdbx_strand_id
1 'polypeptide(L)'
;MANNNKTRYIFLILVSCFLISGCVSLKDIDSQIGKVIEYTEPEGVVTKDKQDGSSEVIELVDPQSLSKEAKEKIDVWLNDNGYNRYGDPVDTFYTGGTPLFDEASGEAIERFEYIIKKHPDIMDKINK
;
A
#
# COMPACT_ATOMS: atom_id res chain seq x y z
N MET A 1 21.71 53.92 11.00
CA MET A 1 22.10 52.59 11.51
C MET A 1 20.83 51.79 11.72
N ALA A 2 20.49 50.93 10.75
CA ALA A 2 19.26 50.14 10.79
C ALA A 2 19.37 49.04 11.84
N ASN A 3 18.29 48.87 12.60
CA ASN A 3 18.17 47.92 13.69
C ASN A 3 18.12 46.48 13.16
N ASN A 4 19.29 45.83 13.11
CA ASN A 4 19.45 44.44 12.66
C ASN A 4 18.69 43.42 13.52
N ASN A 5 18.22 43.81 14.71
CA ASN A 5 17.56 42.92 15.64
C ASN A 5 16.08 42.79 15.24
N LYS A 6 15.43 43.90 14.87
CA LYS A 6 14.05 43.94 14.36
C LYS A 6 13.93 43.20 13.03
N THR A 7 14.89 43.37 12.12
CA THR A 7 14.89 42.67 10.82
C THR A 7 15.06 41.16 10.99
N ARG A 8 15.87 40.70 11.96
CA ARG A 8 16.04 39.27 12.27
C ARG A 8 14.79 38.66 12.92
N TYR A 9 14.11 39.39 13.81
CA TYR A 9 12.84 38.92 14.38
C TYR A 9 11.74 38.84 13.33
N ILE A 10 11.66 39.80 12.39
CA ILE A 10 10.70 39.75 11.28
C ILE A 10 10.98 38.55 10.36
N PHE A 11 12.25 38.25 10.08
CA PHE A 11 12.62 37.08 9.28
C PHE A 11 12.30 35.75 9.99
N LEU A 12 12.53 35.67 11.30
CA LEU A 12 12.19 34.48 12.11
C LEU A 12 10.68 34.25 12.23
N ILE A 13 9.88 35.32 12.30
CA ILE A 13 8.40 35.22 12.31
C ILE A 13 7.87 34.79 10.92
N LEU A 14 8.45 35.29 9.83
CA LEU A 14 8.01 34.91 8.48
C LEU A 14 8.36 33.46 8.13
N VAL A 15 9.51 32.94 8.59
CA VAL A 15 9.91 31.55 8.38
C VAL A 15 9.08 30.58 9.25
N SER A 16 8.70 30.97 10.46
CA SER A 16 7.84 30.12 11.32
C SER A 16 6.39 30.03 10.81
N CYS A 17 5.87 31.09 10.18
CA CYS A 17 4.54 31.06 9.55
C CYS A 17 4.45 30.06 8.37
N PHE A 18 5.57 29.71 7.73
CA PHE A 18 5.60 28.72 6.64
C PHE A 18 5.54 27.26 7.11
N LEU A 19 5.82 26.98 8.39
CA LEU A 19 5.82 25.61 8.95
C LEU A 19 4.51 25.23 9.63
N ILE A 20 3.54 26.16 9.77
CA ILE A 20 2.27 25.92 10.48
C ILE A 20 1.08 25.80 9.51
N SER A 21 1.25 26.15 8.23
CA SER A 21 0.16 26.08 7.22
C SER A 21 0.15 24.78 6.38
N GLY A 22 0.70 23.69 6.93
CA GLY A 22 0.84 22.40 6.25
C GLY A 22 0.01 21.25 6.82
N CYS A 23 -1.08 21.52 7.54
CA CYS A 23 -2.08 20.50 7.88
C CYS A 23 -3.39 20.81 7.16
N VAL A 24 -3.47 20.48 5.86
CA VAL A 24 -4.78 20.23 5.26
C VAL A 24 -5.28 18.92 5.88
N SER A 25 -6.20 19.04 6.83
CA SER A 25 -6.93 17.93 7.40
C SER A 25 -7.67 17.22 6.26
N LEU A 26 -7.26 15.98 5.95
CA LEU A 26 -7.75 15.15 4.85
C LEU A 26 -9.15 14.56 5.18
N LYS A 27 -10.09 15.38 5.64
CA LYS A 27 -11.43 14.92 6.08
C LYS A 27 -12.56 15.22 5.11
N ASP A 28 -12.33 15.99 4.05
CA ASP A 28 -13.42 16.50 3.19
C ASP A 28 -13.43 15.99 1.74
N ILE A 29 -12.63 14.98 1.37
CA ILE A 29 -12.72 14.37 0.02
C ILE A 29 -13.85 13.33 -0.06
N ASP A 30 -14.33 12.82 1.07
CA ASP A 30 -15.27 11.69 1.10
C ASP A 30 -16.74 12.07 0.82
N SER A 31 -17.05 13.36 0.67
CA SER A 31 -18.43 13.84 0.47
C SER A 31 -18.89 13.81 -1.00
N GLN A 32 -17.98 13.74 -1.98
CA GLN A 32 -18.34 13.80 -3.41
C GLN A 32 -18.01 12.54 -4.23
N ILE A 33 -17.38 11.52 -3.64
CA ILE A 33 -17.15 10.24 -4.33
C ILE A 33 -18.34 9.26 -4.13
N GLY A 34 -19.28 9.57 -3.23
CA GLY A 34 -20.48 8.76 -2.97
C GLY A 34 -21.65 8.94 -3.96
N LYS A 35 -21.49 9.62 -5.10
CA LYS A 35 -22.63 9.94 -6.01
C LYS A 35 -22.43 9.65 -7.50
N VAL A 36 -21.50 8.78 -7.89
CA VAL A 36 -21.43 8.25 -9.27
C VAL A 36 -20.93 6.80 -9.27
N ILE A 37 -21.57 5.94 -8.50
CA ILE A 37 -21.69 4.51 -8.87
C ILE A 37 -23.12 4.13 -8.49
N GLU A 38 -23.98 4.13 -9.50
CA GLU A 38 -25.27 3.45 -9.44
C GLU A 38 -24.98 1.96 -9.35
N TYR A 39 -24.96 1.43 -8.14
CA TYR A 39 -24.88 -0.01 -7.90
C TYR A 39 -26.18 -0.63 -8.40
N THR A 40 -26.17 -1.10 -9.64
CA THR A 40 -27.12 -2.13 -10.06
C THR A 40 -26.63 -3.43 -9.45
N GLU A 41 -27.37 -3.94 -8.47
CA GLU A 41 -27.25 -5.30 -7.97
C GLU A 41 -27.39 -6.28 -9.15
N PRO A 42 -26.40 -7.13 -9.46
CA PRO A 42 -26.72 -8.36 -10.14
C PRO A 42 -27.27 -9.33 -9.10
N GLU A 43 -28.60 -9.43 -9.05
CA GLU A 43 -29.25 -10.63 -8.55
C GLU A 43 -28.70 -11.84 -9.30
N GLY A 44 -28.01 -12.69 -8.56
CA GLY A 44 -27.41 -13.92 -9.05
C GLY A 44 -27.27 -14.93 -7.92
N VAL A 45 -28.41 -15.32 -7.36
CA VAL A 45 -28.56 -16.46 -6.44
C VAL A 45 -27.88 -17.70 -7.02
N VAL A 46 -26.88 -18.25 -6.32
CA VAL A 46 -26.72 -19.71 -6.14
C VAL A 46 -26.09 -19.98 -4.77
N THR A 47 -26.90 -20.49 -3.85
CA THR A 47 -26.46 -21.23 -2.66
C THR A 47 -25.98 -22.61 -3.08
N LYS A 48 -24.82 -23.09 -2.58
CA LYS A 48 -24.58 -24.53 -2.32
C LYS A 48 -23.61 -24.74 -1.14
N ASP A 49 -23.97 -25.76 -0.38
CA ASP A 49 -23.49 -26.20 0.92
C ASP A 49 -22.07 -26.82 0.97
N LYS A 50 -21.63 -27.02 2.21
CA LYS A 50 -20.41 -27.61 2.78
C LYS A 50 -20.13 -29.08 2.35
N GLN A 51 -18.87 -29.43 2.03
CA GLN A 51 -18.03 -30.48 2.67
C GLN A 51 -16.89 -31.02 1.76
N ASP A 52 -15.69 -30.99 2.34
CA ASP A 52 -14.67 -32.07 2.48
C ASP A 52 -14.16 -32.86 1.26
N GLY A 53 -12.83 -32.97 1.14
CA GLY A 53 -12.15 -33.84 0.17
C GLY A 53 -10.72 -33.40 -0.16
N SER A 54 -9.75 -34.01 0.51
CA SER A 54 -8.29 -33.87 0.32
C SER A 54 -7.82 -33.93 -1.14
N SER A 55 -7.10 -32.89 -1.58
CA SER A 55 -5.96 -32.97 -2.51
C SER A 55 -5.21 -31.64 -2.41
N GLU A 56 -3.90 -31.68 -2.52
CA GLU A 56 -2.96 -30.59 -2.30
C GLU A 56 -3.22 -29.44 -3.30
N VAL A 57 -4.07 -28.49 -2.91
CA VAL A 57 -4.34 -27.27 -3.67
C VAL A 57 -3.44 -26.20 -3.06
N ILE A 58 -2.44 -25.74 -3.83
CA ILE A 58 -1.85 -24.42 -3.60
C ILE A 58 -3.02 -23.46 -3.80
N GLU A 59 -3.66 -23.10 -2.68
CA GLU A 59 -4.75 -22.15 -2.64
C GLU A 59 -4.23 -20.89 -3.33
N LEU A 60 -4.86 -20.55 -4.45
CA LEU A 60 -4.62 -19.29 -5.14
C LEU A 60 -5.03 -18.21 -4.14
N VAL A 61 -4.09 -17.81 -3.28
CA VAL A 61 -4.24 -16.66 -2.40
C VAL A 61 -4.46 -15.51 -3.36
N ASP A 62 -5.71 -15.10 -3.53
CA ASP A 62 -6.05 -13.89 -4.24
C ASP A 62 -5.38 -12.74 -3.47
N PRO A 63 -4.28 -12.15 -3.96
CA PRO A 63 -3.52 -11.18 -3.19
C PRO A 63 -4.34 -9.91 -2.93
N GLN A 64 -5.44 -9.74 -3.66
CA GLN A 64 -6.33 -8.60 -3.61
C GLN A 64 -7.33 -8.80 -2.46
N SER A 65 -7.66 -10.04 -2.12
CA SER A 65 -8.52 -10.41 -0.99
C SER A 65 -7.81 -10.41 0.37
N LEU A 66 -6.48 -10.14 0.41
CA LEU A 66 -5.75 -10.04 1.68
C LEU A 66 -6.31 -8.93 2.57
N SER A 67 -6.60 -9.27 3.82
CA SER A 67 -7.06 -8.33 4.84
C SER A 67 -6.00 -7.25 5.11
N LYS A 68 -6.44 -6.09 5.61
CA LYS A 68 -5.53 -5.00 6.01
C LYS A 68 -4.50 -5.47 7.05
N GLU A 69 -4.94 -6.26 8.03
CA GLU A 69 -4.06 -6.83 9.05
C GLU A 69 -3.00 -7.76 8.43
N ALA A 70 -3.39 -8.62 7.48
CA ALA A 70 -2.43 -9.50 6.80
C ALA A 70 -1.38 -8.70 6.02
N LYS A 71 -1.81 -7.65 5.31
CA LYS A 71 -0.92 -6.73 4.58
C LYS A 71 0.07 -6.04 5.52
N GLU A 72 -0.39 -5.59 6.68
CA GLU A 72 0.46 -4.99 7.72
C GLU A 72 1.49 -5.99 8.27
N LYS A 73 1.09 -7.23 8.53
CA LYS A 73 2.02 -8.28 9.00
C LYS A 73 3.07 -8.63 7.94
N ILE A 74 2.69 -8.65 6.67
CA ILE A 74 3.63 -8.81 5.55
C ILE A 74 4.65 -7.66 5.56
N ASP A 75 4.19 -6.42 5.70
CA ASP A 75 5.07 -5.25 5.71
C ASP A 75 6.05 -5.27 6.89
N VAL A 76 5.60 -5.66 8.09
CA VAL A 76 6.47 -5.86 9.26
C VAL A 76 7.48 -6.98 8.99
N TRP A 77 7.04 -8.12 8.48
CA TRP A 77 7.93 -9.25 8.19
C TRP A 77 9.01 -8.87 7.17
N LEU A 78 8.66 -8.14 6.11
CA LEU A 78 9.63 -7.66 5.12
C LEU A 78 10.70 -6.77 5.76
N ASN A 79 10.28 -5.81 6.57
CA ASN A 79 11.20 -4.90 7.25
C ASN A 79 12.14 -5.64 8.21
N ASP A 80 11.61 -6.56 9.03
CA ASP A 80 12.38 -7.30 10.02
C ASP A 80 13.42 -8.23 9.39
N ASN A 81 13.22 -8.62 8.13
CA ASN A 81 14.12 -9.50 7.39
C ASN A 81 15.02 -8.76 6.40
N GLY A 82 15.05 -7.42 6.42
CA GLY A 82 15.95 -6.63 5.58
C GLY A 82 15.56 -6.63 4.09
N TYR A 83 14.27 -6.71 3.80
CA TYR A 83 13.72 -6.52 2.47
C TYR A 83 13.17 -5.10 2.27
N ASN A 84 13.12 -4.66 1.02
CA ASN A 84 12.39 -3.46 0.62
C ASN A 84 10.88 -3.76 0.54
N ARG A 85 10.11 -2.73 0.22
CA ARG A 85 8.64 -2.80 0.13
C ARG A 85 8.09 -3.81 -0.90
N TYR A 86 8.90 -4.32 -1.82
CA TYR A 86 8.51 -5.29 -2.84
C TYR A 86 8.94 -6.72 -2.49
N GLY A 87 9.64 -6.94 -1.37
CA GLY A 87 10.19 -8.26 -1.05
C GLY A 87 11.53 -8.55 -1.71
N ASP A 88 12.18 -7.53 -2.25
CA ASP A 88 13.55 -7.60 -2.75
C ASP A 88 14.56 -7.15 -1.69
N PRO A 89 15.86 -7.49 -1.80
CA PRO A 89 16.89 -6.90 -0.95
C PRO A 89 16.82 -5.36 -0.91
N VAL A 90 17.09 -4.75 0.24
CA VAL A 90 16.99 -3.29 0.46
C VAL A 90 17.84 -2.44 -0.50
N ASP A 91 18.93 -2.99 -1.03
CA ASP A 91 19.85 -2.36 -1.95
C ASP A 91 19.51 -2.59 -3.44
N THR A 92 18.37 -3.20 -3.73
CA THR A 92 17.90 -3.46 -5.09
C THR A 92 17.58 -2.17 -5.82
N PHE A 93 18.14 -2.01 -7.02
CA PHE A 93 17.91 -0.87 -7.90
C PHE A 93 17.08 -1.28 -9.11
N TYR A 94 16.02 -0.51 -9.43
CA TYR A 94 15.15 -0.78 -10.58
C TYR A 94 15.43 0.22 -11.69
N THR A 95 15.89 -0.28 -12.84
CA THR A 95 16.20 0.56 -14.01
C THR A 95 14.96 1.27 -14.59
N GLY A 96 13.77 0.68 -14.42
CA GLY A 96 12.46 1.21 -14.86
C GLY A 96 11.56 1.71 -13.71
N GLY A 97 12.14 2.06 -12.56
CA GLY A 97 11.39 2.62 -11.42
C GLY A 97 10.88 1.59 -10.41
N THR A 98 9.96 0.69 -10.80
CA THR A 98 9.44 -0.35 -9.89
C THR A 98 9.42 -1.72 -10.55
N PRO A 99 9.47 -2.83 -9.77
CA PRO A 99 9.38 -4.18 -10.33
C PRO A 99 7.94 -4.58 -10.72
N LEU A 100 6.96 -3.70 -10.49
CA LEU A 100 5.54 -3.98 -10.67
C LEU A 100 5.05 -3.73 -12.10
N PHE A 101 5.92 -3.22 -12.97
CA PHE A 101 5.59 -2.93 -14.36
C PHE A 101 6.68 -3.47 -15.28
N ASP A 102 6.27 -4.29 -16.25
CA ASP A 102 7.15 -4.77 -17.31
C ASP A 102 6.97 -3.88 -18.55
N GLU A 103 7.96 -3.04 -18.83
CA GLU A 103 7.93 -2.11 -19.96
C GLU A 103 7.95 -2.82 -21.33
N ALA A 104 8.44 -4.07 -21.40
CA ALA A 104 8.52 -4.80 -22.66
C ALA A 104 7.16 -5.38 -23.05
N SER A 105 6.39 -5.90 -22.08
CA SER A 105 5.05 -6.43 -22.30
C SER A 105 3.93 -5.40 -22.09
N GLY A 106 4.18 -4.36 -21.32
CA GLY A 106 3.18 -3.40 -20.86
C GLY A 106 2.29 -3.93 -19.73
N GLU A 107 2.63 -5.08 -19.15
CA GLU A 107 1.86 -5.71 -18.08
C GLU A 107 2.25 -5.15 -16.70
N ALA A 108 1.26 -5.06 -15.81
CA ALA A 108 1.45 -4.68 -14.42
C ALA A 108 1.03 -5.82 -13.49
N ILE A 109 1.74 -5.98 -12.38
CA ILE A 109 1.44 -6.96 -11.33
C ILE A 109 1.19 -6.22 -10.00
N GLU A 110 0.22 -6.71 -9.24
CA GLU A 110 -0.07 -6.14 -7.93
C GLU A 110 1.07 -6.39 -6.93
N ARG A 111 1.28 -5.44 -6.01
CA ARG A 111 2.41 -5.49 -5.07
C ARG A 111 2.44 -6.78 -4.25
N PHE A 112 1.31 -7.17 -3.67
CA PHE A 112 1.23 -8.35 -2.82
C PHE A 112 1.28 -9.66 -3.62
N GLU A 113 0.82 -9.65 -4.87
CA GLU A 113 1.00 -10.76 -5.79
C GLU A 113 2.49 -10.98 -6.08
N TYR A 114 3.21 -9.91 -6.40
CA TYR A 114 4.66 -9.95 -6.59
C TYR A 114 5.39 -10.48 -5.35
N ILE A 115 5.02 -10.01 -4.15
CA ILE A 115 5.61 -10.46 -2.89
C ILE A 115 5.34 -11.95 -2.65
N ILE A 116 4.10 -12.42 -2.78
CA ILE A 116 3.73 -13.83 -2.56
C ILE A 116 4.44 -14.74 -3.57
N LYS A 117 4.49 -14.33 -4.84
CA LYS A 117 5.23 -15.06 -5.88
C LYS A 117 6.71 -15.21 -5.55
N LYS A 118 7.29 -14.21 -4.88
CA LYS A 118 8.71 -14.18 -4.49
C LYS A 118 9.00 -14.89 -3.18
N HIS A 119 8.06 -14.82 -2.23
CA HIS A 119 8.11 -15.43 -0.90
C HIS A 119 6.89 -16.33 -0.72
N PRO A 120 6.87 -17.54 -1.32
CA PRO A 120 5.68 -18.39 -1.31
C PRO A 120 5.30 -18.89 0.09
N ASP A 121 6.24 -18.87 1.05
CA ASP A 121 6.05 -19.26 2.44
C ASP A 121 5.67 -18.07 3.35
N ILE A 122 5.41 -16.88 2.80
CA ILE A 122 5.14 -15.67 3.59
C ILE A 122 3.88 -15.80 4.45
N MET A 123 2.85 -16.49 3.94
CA MET A 123 1.60 -16.70 4.66
C MET A 123 1.81 -17.55 5.91
N ASP A 124 2.71 -18.53 5.87
CA ASP A 124 3.07 -19.34 7.03
C ASP A 124 3.91 -18.57 8.05
N LYS A 125 4.65 -17.55 7.59
CA LYS A 125 5.52 -16.73 8.43
C LYS A 125 4.75 -15.68 9.24
N ILE A 126 3.74 -15.05 8.63
CA ILE A 126 2.95 -13.99 9.28
C ILE A 126 1.89 -14.50 10.26
N ASN A 127 1.57 -15.80 10.21
CA ASN A 127 0.54 -16.43 11.05
C ASN A 127 1.11 -17.14 12.30
N LYS A 128 2.41 -17.01 12.55
CA LYS A 128 3.10 -17.53 13.74
C LYS A 128 3.15 -16.48 14.85
#